data_AF-A0A524Q9F6-F1
#
_entry.id   AF-A0A524Q9F6-F1
#
_cell.length_a   1.000
_cell.length_b   1.000
_cell.length_c   1.000
_cell.angle_alpha   90.00
_cell.angle_beta   90.00
_cell.angle_gamma   90.00
#
_symmetry.space_group_name_H-M   'P 1'
#
loop_
_entity.id
_entity.type
_entity.pdbx_description
1 polymer ?
#
loop_
_entity_poly.entity_id
_entity_poly.type
_entity_poly.pdbx_seq_one_letter_code
_entity_poly.pdbx_strand_id
1 'polypeptide(L)'
;MLLTVLSSVSFMAIGQTGPGETPLKLQPDPLRPWEASKSSPLFLNNPSNITTSVEYDGKNNQYIIFQKAGNLDFRKPVYMNPDEYRKYEFEQAMREY
;
A
#
# COMPACT_ATOMS: atom_id res chain seq x y z
N MET A 1 25.14 -50.97 -15.04
CA MET A 1 25.02 -49.50 -14.90
C MET A 1 23.68 -49.07 -15.47
N LEU A 2 22.95 -48.25 -14.71
CA LEU A 2 21.52 -47.94 -14.84
C LEU A 2 21.26 -46.91 -15.96
N LEU A 3 20.28 -47.17 -16.83
CA LEU A 3 19.86 -46.26 -17.90
C LEU A 3 18.70 -45.37 -17.38
N THR A 4 18.92 -44.07 -17.22
CA THR A 4 17.88 -43.13 -16.77
C THR A 4 17.16 -42.52 -17.96
N VAL A 5 15.84 -42.75 -18.03
CA VAL A 5 14.95 -42.14 -19.03
C VAL A 5 14.57 -40.74 -18.54
N LEU A 6 14.97 -39.70 -19.27
CA LEU A 6 14.58 -38.32 -19.00
C LEU A 6 13.15 -38.09 -19.50
N SER A 7 12.17 -38.22 -18.62
CA SER A 7 10.79 -37.81 -18.88
C SER A 7 10.67 -36.29 -18.76
N SER A 8 10.58 -35.60 -19.89
CA SER A 8 10.28 -34.18 -19.97
C SER A 8 8.79 -33.95 -19.65
N VAL A 9 8.49 -33.59 -18.41
CA VAL A 9 7.16 -33.09 -18.02
C VAL A 9 7.01 -31.68 -18.58
N SER A 10 6.22 -31.54 -19.64
CA SER A 10 5.81 -30.23 -20.14
C SER A 10 4.74 -29.66 -19.21
N PHE A 11 5.09 -28.64 -18.43
CA PHE A 11 4.09 -27.83 -17.73
C PHE A 11 3.32 -26.99 -18.75
N MET A 12 2.14 -27.45 -19.15
CA MET A 12 1.16 -26.58 -19.82
C MET A 12 0.57 -25.64 -18.76
N ALA A 13 0.95 -24.36 -18.81
CA ALA A 13 0.25 -23.32 -18.08
C ALA A 13 -1.12 -23.11 -18.74
N ILE A 14 -2.17 -23.73 -18.18
CA ILE A 14 -3.55 -23.41 -18.56
C ILE A 14 -3.87 -22.04 -17.96
N GLY A 15 -3.68 -20.98 -18.74
CA GLY A 15 -4.22 -19.67 -18.42
C GLY A 15 -5.73 -19.71 -18.57
N GLN A 16 -6.46 -20.00 -17.49
CA GLN A 16 -7.91 -19.78 -17.47
C GLN A 16 -8.15 -18.28 -17.30
N THR A 17 -8.69 -17.62 -18.32
CA THR A 17 -9.39 -16.34 -18.14
C THR A 17 -10.76 -16.45 -18.79
N GLY A 18 -11.81 -16.24 -18.00
CA GLY A 18 -13.19 -16.31 -18.48
C GLY A 18 -13.56 -15.07 -19.31
N PRO A 19 -14.58 -15.13 -20.17
CA PRO A 19 -15.05 -13.96 -20.92
C PRO A 19 -15.55 -12.89 -19.94
N GLY A 20 -14.79 -11.79 -19.81
CA GLY A 20 -15.08 -10.67 -18.91
C GLY A 20 -13.97 -10.35 -17.90
N GLU A 21 -12.98 -11.23 -17.74
CA GLU A 21 -11.83 -10.94 -16.89
C GLU A 21 -10.80 -10.15 -17.68
N THR A 22 -10.64 -8.87 -17.34
CA THR A 22 -9.49 -8.09 -17.81
C THR A 22 -8.29 -8.52 -16.97
N PRO A 23 -7.23 -9.12 -17.56
CA PRO A 23 -6.08 -9.61 -16.80
C PRO A 23 -5.30 -8.50 -16.08
N LEU A 24 -5.64 -7.23 -16.32
CA LEU A 24 -4.98 -6.05 -15.77
C LEU A 24 -6.02 -5.14 -15.10
N LYS A 25 -6.36 -5.43 -13.84
CA LYS A 25 -7.10 -4.49 -12.98
C LYS A 25 -6.12 -3.79 -12.04
N LEU A 26 -5.96 -2.48 -12.20
CA LEU A 26 -5.20 -1.66 -11.27
C LEU A 26 -6.02 -1.48 -9.98
N GLN A 27 -5.37 -1.68 -8.83
CA GLN A 27 -5.95 -1.36 -7.53
C GLN A 27 -5.83 0.17 -7.30
N PRO A 28 -6.86 0.84 -6.76
CA PRO A 28 -6.76 2.27 -6.46
C PRO A 28 -5.75 2.54 -5.34
N ASP A 29 -5.22 3.76 -5.31
CA ASP A 29 -4.41 4.25 -4.19
C ASP A 29 -5.26 4.25 -2.90
N PRO A 30 -4.80 3.65 -1.80
CA PRO A 30 -5.55 3.60 -0.56
C PRO A 30 -5.89 4.99 0.00
N LEU A 31 -7.03 5.05 0.69
CA LEU A 31 -7.52 6.29 1.32
C LEU A 31 -6.61 6.75 2.47
N ARG A 32 -5.96 5.80 3.17
CA ARG A 32 -5.11 6.09 4.32
C ARG A 32 -3.62 5.92 3.97
N PRO A 33 -2.73 6.84 4.40
CA PRO A 33 -1.30 6.81 4.10
C PRO A 33 -0.62 5.46 4.30
N TRP A 34 -0.98 4.79 5.38
CA TRP A 34 -0.30 3.59 5.89
C TRP A 34 -0.87 2.29 5.35
N GLU A 35 -1.95 2.36 4.59
CA GLU A 35 -2.50 1.22 3.84
C GLU A 35 -1.82 1.06 2.49
N ALA A 36 -0.93 2.00 2.10
CA ALA A 36 -0.12 1.93 0.91
C ALA A 36 0.78 0.68 0.96
N SER A 37 0.32 -0.39 0.32
CA SER A 37 1.10 -1.61 0.10
C SER A 37 1.93 -1.47 -1.17
N LYS A 38 2.98 -2.32 -1.31
CA LYS A 38 3.74 -2.41 -2.57
C LYS A 38 2.78 -2.81 -3.69
N SER A 39 2.39 -1.83 -4.48
CA SER A 39 1.52 -2.03 -5.62
C SER A 39 2.30 -2.64 -6.79
N SER A 40 1.57 -3.07 -7.81
CA SER A 40 2.12 -3.62 -9.06
C SER A 40 3.35 -2.81 -9.54
N PRO A 41 4.36 -3.43 -10.18
CA PRO A 41 5.50 -2.72 -10.77
C PRO A 41 5.14 -1.61 -11.76
N LEU A 42 3.88 -1.54 -12.18
CA LEU A 42 3.32 -0.47 -13.01
C LEU A 42 3.05 0.84 -12.25
N PHE A 43 3.01 0.81 -10.91
CA PHE A 43 2.85 2.00 -10.09
C PHE A 43 4.19 2.66 -9.81
N LEU A 44 4.21 3.99 -9.87
CA LEU A 44 5.37 4.78 -9.50
C LEU A 44 5.53 4.79 -7.97
N ASN A 45 6.78 4.89 -7.52
CA ASN A 45 7.07 5.14 -6.11
C ASN A 45 6.67 6.57 -5.72
N ASN A 46 6.41 6.79 -4.42
CA ASN A 46 6.20 8.14 -3.90
C ASN A 46 7.49 8.97 -4.07
N PRO A 47 7.39 10.24 -4.53
CA PRO A 47 8.55 11.09 -4.65
C PRO A 47 9.09 11.51 -3.28
N SER A 48 10.40 11.75 -3.19
CA SER A 48 11.11 11.97 -1.92
C SER A 48 10.73 13.27 -1.20
N ASN A 49 10.08 14.21 -1.89
CA ASN A 49 9.59 15.47 -1.32
C ASN A 49 8.21 15.34 -0.67
N ILE A 50 7.60 14.15 -0.67
CA ILE A 50 6.37 13.88 0.06
C ILE A 50 6.70 13.62 1.53
N THR A 51 6.08 14.39 2.42
CA THR A 51 6.27 14.28 3.86
C THR A 51 4.94 14.06 4.56
N THR A 52 4.97 13.35 5.68
CA THR A 52 3.82 13.17 6.58
C THR A 52 4.00 14.06 7.79
N SER A 53 2.95 14.79 8.17
CA SER A 53 2.95 15.66 9.35
C SER A 53 1.72 15.36 10.19
N VAL A 54 1.86 15.44 11.52
CA VAL A 54 0.77 15.18 12.46
C VAL A 54 0.54 16.41 13.34
N GLU A 55 -0.71 16.82 13.48
CA GLU A 55 -1.13 17.93 14.33
C GLU A 55 -2.21 17.45 15.32
N TYR A 56 -2.18 17.96 16.55
CA TYR A 56 -3.21 17.67 17.55
C TYR A 56 -4.20 18.83 17.69
N ASP A 57 -5.48 18.55 17.46
CA ASP A 57 -6.59 19.47 17.65
C ASP A 57 -7.22 19.26 19.03
N GLY A 58 -6.82 20.10 19.99
CA GLY A 58 -7.31 20.04 21.36
C GLY A 58 -8.78 20.42 21.54
N LYS A 59 -9.42 21.07 20.55
CA LYS A 59 -10.85 21.41 20.63
C LYS A 59 -11.73 20.18 20.41
N ASN A 60 -11.35 19.35 19.45
CA ASN A 60 -12.09 18.14 19.10
C ASN A 60 -11.44 16.86 19.65
N ASN A 61 -10.31 16.98 20.37
CA ASN A 61 -9.54 15.87 20.92
C ASN A 61 -9.18 14.83 19.84
N GLN A 62 -8.55 15.29 18.76
CA GLN A 62 -8.23 14.45 17.60
C GLN A 62 -6.84 14.77 17.04
N TYR A 63 -6.21 13.78 16.43
CA TYR A 63 -4.99 13.90 15.66
C TYR A 63 -5.34 14.02 14.17
N ILE A 64 -4.65 14.92 13.48
CA ILE A 64 -4.83 15.21 12.06
C ILE A 64 -3.54 14.87 11.33
N ILE A 65 -3.59 13.90 10.44
CA ILE A 65 -2.45 13.45 9.63
C ILE A 65 -2.54 14.12 8.25
N PHE A 66 -1.55 14.95 7.94
CA PHE A 66 -1.36 15.61 6.66
C PHE A 66 -0.32 14.89 5.81
N GLN A 67 -0.51 14.93 4.51
CA GLN A 67 0.48 14.49 3.53
C GLN A 67 0.80 15.67 2.61
N LYS A 68 2.06 16.12 2.66
CA LYS A 68 2.50 17.40 2.10
C LYS A 68 3.52 17.20 1.00
N ALA A 69 3.32 17.91 -0.11
CA ALA A 69 4.31 18.15 -1.15
C ALA A 69 4.79 19.60 -1.02
N GLY A 70 5.85 19.82 -0.24
CA GLY A 70 6.25 21.17 0.17
C GLY A 70 5.17 21.83 1.04
N ASN A 71 4.56 22.91 0.55
CA ASN A 71 3.47 23.63 1.24
C ASN A 71 2.07 23.16 0.85
N LEU A 72 1.94 22.23 -0.11
CA LEU A 72 0.66 21.76 -0.60
C LEU A 72 0.23 20.46 0.10
N ASP A 73 -0.94 20.47 0.72
CA ASP A 73 -1.62 19.24 1.14
C ASP A 73 -2.17 18.56 -0.13
N PHE A 74 -1.46 17.56 -0.65
CA PHE A 74 -1.79 16.98 -1.95
C PHE A 74 -2.97 16.00 -1.89
N ARG A 75 -3.45 15.68 -0.69
CA ARG A 75 -4.65 14.87 -0.46
C ARG A 75 -5.36 15.27 0.83
N LYS A 76 -6.55 14.72 1.03
CA LYS A 76 -7.37 15.00 2.22
C LYS A 76 -6.65 14.55 3.50
N PRO A 77 -6.67 15.37 4.57
CA PRO A 77 -6.13 14.97 5.86
C PRO A 77 -6.96 13.84 6.47
N VAL A 78 -6.30 13.02 7.29
CA VAL A 78 -6.97 11.93 8.01
C VAL A 78 -7.10 12.32 9.48
N TYR A 79 -8.31 12.19 10.00
CA TYR A 79 -8.62 12.49 11.39
C TYR A 79 -8.68 11.19 12.20
N MET A 80 -8.12 11.23 13.40
CA MET A 80 -8.11 10.10 14.34
C MET A 80 -8.43 10.59 15.74
N ASN A 81 -9.21 9.82 16.48
CA ASN A 81 -9.26 10.00 17.92
C ASN A 81 -7.94 9.50 18.58
N PRO A 82 -7.72 9.77 19.88
CA PRO A 82 -6.46 9.41 20.54
C PRO A 82 -6.17 7.91 20.58
N ASP A 83 -7.20 7.06 20.62
CA ASP A 83 -7.04 5.61 20.68
C ASP A 83 -6.62 5.06 19.31
N GLU A 84 -7.25 5.56 18.24
CA GLU A 84 -6.89 5.27 16.86
C GLU A 84 -5.45 5.70 16.56
N TYR A 85 -5.06 6.89 17.02
CA TYR A 85 -3.71 7.40 16.83
C TYR A 85 -2.66 6.53 17.54
N ARG A 86 -2.90 6.12 18.78
CA ARG A 86 -1.98 5.21 19.50
C ARG A 86 -1.79 3.88 18.76
N LYS A 87 -2.88 3.32 18.22
CA LYS A 87 -2.80 2.10 17.42
C LYS A 87 -2.00 2.32 16.13
N TYR A 88 -2.26 3.43 15.44
CA TYR A 88 -1.55 3.82 14.23
C TYR A 88 -0.03 3.93 14.46
N GLU A 89 0.40 4.64 15.51
CA GLU A 89 1.82 4.82 15.86
C GLU A 89 2.50 3.48 16.15
N PHE A 90 1.82 2.59 16.89
CA PHE A 90 2.33 1.25 17.14
C PHE A 90 2.52 0.47 15.84
N GLU A 91 1.53 0.48 14.94
CA GLU A 91 1.65 -0.19 13.65
C GLU A 91 2.74 0.41 12.76
N GLN A 92 2.96 1.73 12.82
CA GLN A 92 4.05 2.37 12.08
C GLN A 92 5.42 1.94 12.59
N ALA A 93 5.63 1.96 13.90
CA ALA A 93 6.87 1.51 14.50
C ALA A 93 7.19 0.05 14.13
N MET A 94 6.17 -0.81 14.05
CA MET A 94 6.31 -2.19 13.61
C MET A 94 6.62 -2.35 12.11
N ARG A 95 6.22 -1.39 11.25
CA ARG A 95 6.54 -1.39 9.81
C ARG A 95 7.94 -0.88 9.51
N GLU A 96 8.45 0.01 10.36
CA GLU A 96 9.78 0.63 10.21
C GLU A 96 10.91 -0.24 10.79
N TYR A 97 10.57 -1.27 11.58
CA TYR A 97 11.50 -2.27 12.09
C TYR A 97 11.89 -3.31 11.01
#